data_AF-A0A2P6U3R3-F1
#
_entry.id   AF-A0A2P6U3R3-F1
#
_cell.length_a   1.000
_cell.length_b   1.000
_cell.length_c   1.000
_cell.angle_alpha   90.00
_cell.angle_beta   90.00
_cell.angle_gamma   90.00
#
_symmetry.space_group_name_H-M   'P 1'
#
loop_
_entity.id
_entity.type
_entity.pdbx_description
1 polymer ?
#
loop_
_entity_poly.entity_id
_entity_poly.type
_entity_poly.pdbx_seq_one_letter_code
_entity_poly.pdbx_strand_id
1 'polypeptide(L)'
;MATFGDAGQRLNVEKTKVLPIGAVPSDLPPTAHGLQVVSEATSLGVTFASTPDPAAAATRWQEVLEGVEACYGRIASLRRLSIFGRGLASAAYGVSRLLYRAEFSGHPPTATTEALQRATSKLVGRGLAPHAQQRRFAEYPNGIDHEFFDFAAAGISTLGELLHLRQALTAVHSQAAYRMVWFAQLRGAYAFVERHVAAERVALLVDALPPGWVSAAQSAADQLAAVEAAGVAHDGSGQEVAALLQRLWRLRCDNGLKEPFWLLAHNGLPTAARLQSSCKCGAAAPGDRLHHYWACPVAAAVLSSIAAAAGGSIPRHAIWLCRAPAGIYAGVWDLVCLAAVAAMDHGRRTLYALSTGPPPEAPLSAIAGRSARARFWSNLADFIAFDCAPLSWRDHCPTGHPFIHTHPATSKLVVHCPEAVAAAPPNAA
;
A
#
# COMPACT_ATOMS: atom_id res chain seq x y z
N MET A 1 30.72 16.00 27.05
CA MET A 1 31.77 15.47 26.13
C MET A 1 32.69 14.45 26.79
N ALA A 2 33.00 14.58 28.09
CA ALA A 2 33.78 13.59 28.84
C ALA A 2 33.25 12.16 28.70
N THR A 3 31.93 11.97 28.79
CA THR A 3 31.25 10.66 28.74
C THR A 3 31.43 9.84 27.46
N PHE A 4 31.65 10.45 26.29
CA PHE A 4 31.96 9.69 25.06
C PHE A 4 33.44 9.25 25.04
N GLY A 5 34.33 10.09 25.58
CA GLY A 5 35.75 9.79 25.71
C GLY A 5 36.01 8.60 26.63
N ASP A 6 35.22 8.45 27.69
CA ASP A 6 35.29 7.31 28.62
C ASP A 6 34.95 5.97 27.95
N ALA A 7 34.17 5.98 26.86
CA ALA A 7 33.85 4.81 26.04
C ALA A 7 34.80 4.60 24.85
N GLY A 8 35.88 5.39 24.74
CA GLY A 8 36.80 5.37 23.60
C GLY A 8 36.21 5.93 22.30
N GLN A 9 35.04 6.57 22.35
CA GLN A 9 34.38 7.15 21.18
C GLN A 9 34.58 8.67 21.16
N ARG A 10 34.54 9.26 19.96
CA ARG A 10 34.63 10.72 19.78
C ARG A 10 33.42 11.22 19.01
N LEU A 11 32.86 12.32 19.48
CA LEU A 11 31.73 12.99 18.85
C LEU A 11 32.22 13.83 17.67
N ASN A 12 31.58 13.71 16.50
CA ASN A 12 31.84 14.62 15.39
C ASN A 12 31.07 15.93 15.63
N VAL A 13 31.78 16.94 16.15
CA VAL A 13 31.20 18.23 16.54
C VAL A 13 30.64 19.04 15.37
N GLU A 14 31.14 18.83 14.14
CA GLU A 14 30.65 19.52 12.95
C GLU A 14 29.30 18.96 12.48
N LYS A 15 29.10 17.64 12.63
CA LYS A 15 27.85 16.97 12.25
C LYS A 15 26.82 16.95 13.37
N THR A 16 27.24 17.07 14.63
CA THR A 16 26.34 16.97 15.78
C THR A 16 25.80 18.35 16.12
N LYS A 17 24.47 18.48 16.08
CA LYS A 17 23.77 19.74 16.36
C LYS A 17 22.77 19.54 17.51
N VAL A 18 22.48 20.63 18.21
CA VAL A 18 21.48 20.68 19.28
C VAL A 18 20.22 21.30 18.70
N LEU A 19 19.16 20.50 18.52
CA LEU A 19 17.85 20.98 18.12
C LEU A 19 16.94 21.05 19.37
N PRO A 20 16.53 22.24 19.82
CA PRO A 20 15.54 22.38 20.89
C PRO A 20 14.16 21.96 20.38
N ILE A 21 13.43 21.19 21.19
CA ILE A 21 12.09 20.68 20.87
C ILE A 21 11.13 21.10 22.00
N GLY A 22 9.93 21.59 21.66
CA GLY A 22 8.88 21.94 22.61
C GLY A 22 8.77 23.45 22.86
N ALA A 23 8.52 23.85 24.12
CA ALA A 23 8.49 25.26 24.50
C ALA A 23 9.93 25.80 24.58
N VAL A 24 10.37 26.46 23.50
CA VAL A 24 11.74 26.96 23.37
C VAL A 24 11.80 28.43 23.79
N PRO A 25 12.71 28.84 24.71
CA PRO A 25 12.94 30.24 25.04
C PRO A 25 13.42 31.04 23.81
N SER A 26 13.06 32.32 23.72
CA SER A 26 13.45 33.19 22.59
C SER A 26 14.96 33.43 22.49
N ASP A 27 15.66 33.42 23.63
CA ASP A 27 17.09 33.74 23.72
C ASP A 27 17.95 32.48 23.95
N LEU A 28 18.05 31.64 22.93
CA LEU A 28 18.97 30.52 22.96
C LEU A 28 20.40 30.95 22.58
N PRO A 29 21.43 30.45 23.29
CA PRO A 29 22.80 30.69 22.90
C PRO A 29 23.10 29.99 21.55
N PRO A 30 23.98 30.57 20.70
CA PRO A 30 24.31 29.98 19.40
C PRO A 30 25.05 28.65 19.51
N THR A 31 25.68 28.39 20.66
CA THR A 31 26.36 27.14 20.97
C THR A 31 26.03 26.67 22.40
N ALA A 32 25.96 25.35 22.57
CA ALA A 32 25.79 24.71 23.86
C ALA A 32 26.85 23.61 24.00
N HIS A 33 27.75 23.75 24.98
CA HIS A 33 28.86 22.81 25.21
C HIS A 33 29.70 22.50 23.94
N GLY A 34 29.96 23.51 23.12
CA GLY A 34 30.74 23.38 21.88
C GLY A 34 29.97 22.82 20.67
N LEU A 35 28.67 22.56 20.81
CA LEU A 35 27.80 22.13 19.72
C LEU A 35 26.95 23.30 19.23
N GLN A 36 26.69 23.33 17.92
CA GLN A 36 25.83 24.35 17.32
C GLN A 36 24.37 24.13 17.74
N VAL A 37 23.74 25.16 18.28
CA VAL A 37 22.28 25.18 18.51
C VAL A 37 21.61 25.60 17.21
N VAL A 38 20.62 24.83 16.76
CA VAL A 38 19.93 25.05 15.48
C VAL A 38 18.43 25.04 15.67
N SER A 39 17.71 25.75 14.81
CA SER A 39 16.25 25.74 14.71
C SER A 39 15.71 24.60 13.83
N GLU A 40 16.57 23.98 13.03
CA GLU A 40 16.25 22.79 12.24
C GLU A 40 17.42 21.81 12.15
N ALA A 41 17.11 20.52 12.08
CA ALA A 41 18.08 19.45 11.89
C ALA A 41 17.53 18.36 10.97
N THR A 42 18.40 17.79 10.13
CA THR A 42 18.02 16.70 9.21
C THR A 42 18.62 15.38 9.70
N SER A 43 17.78 14.36 9.87
CA SER A 43 18.18 13.00 10.19
C SER A 43 17.43 12.01 9.29
N LEU A 44 18.13 10.99 8.78
CA LEU A 44 17.57 9.97 7.86
C LEU A 44 16.78 10.54 6.67
N GLY A 45 17.19 11.72 6.16
CA GLY A 45 16.53 12.40 5.05
C GLY A 45 15.25 13.16 5.41
N VAL A 46 14.94 13.29 6.71
CA VAL A 46 13.79 14.02 7.24
C VAL A 46 14.30 15.22 8.05
N THR A 47 13.71 16.39 7.79
CA THR A 47 14.07 17.63 8.50
C THR A 47 13.07 17.93 9.60
N PHE A 48 13.57 18.04 10.82
CA PHE A 48 12.85 18.41 12.03
C PHE A 48 13.11 19.89 12.31
N ALA A 49 12.10 20.62 12.74
CA ALA A 49 12.22 22.03 13.11
C ALA A 49 11.60 22.26 14.49
N SER A 50 12.17 23.19 15.24
CA SER A 50 11.67 23.59 16.57
C SER A 50 10.26 24.19 16.49
N THR A 51 9.97 24.89 15.40
CA THR A 51 8.68 25.48 15.08
C THR A 51 8.19 24.98 13.71
N PRO A 52 6.92 24.56 13.59
CA PRO A 52 6.36 24.18 12.29
C PRO A 52 6.23 25.42 11.39
N ASP A 53 6.95 25.44 10.28
CA ASP A 53 6.77 26.43 9.21
C ASP A 53 6.12 25.74 7.98
N PRO A 54 4.85 26.04 7.68
CA PRO A 54 4.16 25.50 6.51
C PRO A 54 4.84 25.82 5.17
N ALA A 55 5.49 26.99 5.06
CA ALA A 55 6.18 27.38 3.82
C ALA A 55 7.44 26.54 3.61
N ALA A 56 8.28 26.40 4.64
CA ALA A 56 9.42 25.50 4.60
C ALA A 56 9.01 24.04 4.36
N ALA A 57 7.90 23.57 4.94
CA ALA A 57 7.38 22.23 4.70
C ALA A 57 6.97 22.03 3.23
N ALA A 58 6.33 23.02 2.61
CA ALA A 58 5.99 22.99 1.19
C ALA A 58 7.23 22.97 0.29
N THR A 59 8.22 23.82 0.56
CA THR A 59 9.50 23.84 -0.17
C THR A 59 10.21 22.49 -0.08
N ARG A 60 10.26 21.89 1.11
CA ARG A 60 10.83 20.56 1.28
C ARG A 60 10.10 19.56 0.39
N TRP A 61 8.76 19.54 0.39
CA TRP A 61 7.98 18.64 -0.47
C TRP A 61 8.33 18.81 -1.96
N GLN A 62 8.57 20.05 -2.40
CA GLN A 62 9.06 20.36 -3.73
C GLN A 62 10.39 19.66 -4.04
N GLU A 63 11.38 19.74 -3.15
CA GLU A 63 12.71 19.11 -3.33
C GLU A 63 12.62 17.59 -3.48
N VAL A 64 11.68 16.94 -2.77
CA VAL A 64 11.49 15.49 -2.93
C VAL A 64 10.78 15.14 -4.20
N LEU A 65 9.82 15.95 -4.63
CA LEU A 65 9.24 15.80 -5.96
C LEU A 65 10.32 15.93 -7.03
N GLU A 66 11.20 16.93 -6.96
CA GLU A 66 12.33 17.10 -7.90
C GLU A 66 13.25 15.86 -7.89
N GLY A 67 13.57 15.32 -6.71
CA GLY A 67 14.35 14.10 -6.59
C GLY A 67 13.68 12.86 -7.21
N VAL A 68 12.34 12.79 -7.16
CA VAL A 68 11.54 11.75 -7.81
C VAL A 68 11.48 11.99 -9.31
N GLU A 69 11.29 13.23 -9.76
CA GLU A 69 11.26 13.60 -11.17
C GLU A 69 12.60 13.33 -11.86
N ALA A 70 13.72 13.60 -11.19
CA ALA A 70 15.05 13.23 -11.65
C ALA A 70 15.21 11.71 -11.79
N CYS A 71 14.63 10.93 -10.85
CA CYS A 71 14.60 9.48 -10.96
C CYS A 71 13.75 9.02 -12.15
N TYR A 72 12.59 9.65 -12.37
CA TYR A 72 11.72 9.37 -13.51
C TYR A 72 12.42 9.71 -14.84
N GLY A 73 13.23 10.77 -14.87
CA GLY A 73 14.10 11.09 -16.01
C GLY A 73 15.08 9.96 -16.32
N ARG A 74 15.74 9.40 -15.29
CA ARG A 74 16.60 8.22 -15.47
C ARG A 74 15.82 7.00 -15.96
N ILE A 75 14.65 6.71 -15.39
CA ILE A 75 13.80 5.59 -15.83
C ILE A 75 13.36 5.78 -17.30
N ALA A 76 12.98 6.99 -17.70
CA ALA A 76 12.61 7.31 -19.07
C ALA A 76 13.76 7.12 -20.08
N SER A 77 15.01 7.27 -19.65
CA SER A 77 16.18 7.02 -20.51
C SER A 77 16.39 5.53 -20.86
N LEU A 78 15.77 4.61 -20.12
CA LEU A 78 15.86 3.18 -20.36
C LEU A 78 14.94 2.77 -21.53
N ARG A 79 15.50 2.71 -22.73
CA ARG A 79 14.78 2.53 -24.01
C ARG A 79 13.96 1.24 -24.18
N ARG A 80 14.09 0.26 -23.27
CA ARG A 80 13.41 -1.06 -23.38
C ARG A 80 12.45 -1.36 -22.24
N LEU A 81 12.13 -0.39 -21.38
CA LEU A 81 11.13 -0.60 -20.34
C LEU A 81 9.72 -0.52 -20.95
N SER A 82 8.95 -1.59 -20.78
CA SER A 82 7.52 -1.62 -21.09
C SER A 82 6.72 -0.69 -20.18
N ILE A 83 5.47 -0.40 -20.51
CA ILE A 83 4.55 0.36 -19.66
C ILE A 83 4.46 -0.22 -18.24
N PHE A 84 4.47 -1.55 -18.09
CA PHE A 84 4.47 -2.23 -16.80
C PHE A 84 5.81 -2.07 -16.07
N GLY A 85 6.93 -2.17 -16.80
CA GLY A 85 8.25 -1.92 -16.23
C GLY A 85 8.39 -0.49 -15.71
N ARG A 86 7.86 0.49 -16.44
CA ARG A 86 7.80 1.90 -16.02
C ARG A 86 6.83 2.11 -14.87
N GLY A 87 5.67 1.46 -14.88
CA GLY A 87 4.71 1.46 -13.78
C GLY A 87 5.33 0.96 -12.48
N LEU A 88 5.94 -0.22 -12.52
CA LEU A 88 6.64 -0.81 -11.39
C LEU A 88 7.80 0.07 -10.90
N ALA A 89 8.63 0.58 -11.81
CA ALA A 89 9.74 1.46 -11.45
C ALA A 89 9.25 2.79 -10.85
N SER A 90 8.18 3.36 -11.38
CA SER A 90 7.60 4.61 -10.88
C SER A 90 7.02 4.46 -9.46
N ALA A 91 6.45 3.30 -9.15
CA ALA A 91 5.94 2.97 -7.82
C ALA A 91 7.09 2.67 -6.85
N ALA A 92 8.03 1.82 -7.24
CA ALA A 92 9.15 1.38 -6.40
C ALA A 92 10.08 2.54 -6.01
N TYR A 93 10.32 3.50 -6.90
CA TYR A 93 11.26 4.60 -6.65
C TYR A 93 10.61 5.96 -6.41
N GLY A 94 9.45 6.21 -7.02
CA GLY A 94 8.73 7.48 -6.85
C GLY A 94 7.80 7.44 -5.65
N VAL A 95 6.80 6.55 -5.70
CA VAL A 95 5.79 6.44 -4.65
C VAL A 95 6.44 6.06 -3.32
N SER A 96 7.31 5.05 -3.28
CA SER A 96 8.02 4.66 -2.05
C SER A 96 8.78 5.82 -1.36
N ARG A 97 9.47 6.66 -2.13
CA ARG A 97 10.26 7.78 -1.60
C ARG A 97 9.37 8.91 -1.02
N LEU A 98 8.22 9.14 -1.63
CA LEU A 98 7.22 10.08 -1.11
C LEU A 98 6.49 9.51 0.12
N LEU A 99 6.14 8.21 0.11
CA LEU A 99 5.49 7.56 1.25
C LEU A 99 6.41 7.56 2.48
N TYR A 100 7.70 7.26 2.29
CA TYR A 100 8.70 7.36 3.36
C TYR A 100 8.70 8.74 4.00
N ARG A 101 8.69 9.82 3.20
CA ARG A 101 8.70 11.18 3.76
C ARG A 101 7.35 11.60 4.33
N ALA A 102 6.25 11.06 3.79
CA ALA A 102 4.91 11.36 4.25
C ALA A 102 4.64 10.82 5.65
N GLU A 103 5.30 9.71 6.00
CA GLU A 103 5.25 9.12 7.34
C GLU A 103 5.70 10.11 8.42
N PHE A 104 6.75 10.89 8.16
CA PHE A 104 7.34 11.80 9.14
C PHE A 104 6.86 13.25 9.01
N SER A 105 6.56 13.69 7.79
CA SER A 105 6.24 15.09 7.48
C SER A 105 4.75 15.35 7.21
N GLY A 106 3.89 14.34 7.35
CA GLY A 106 2.48 14.44 7.02
C GLY A 106 2.19 14.31 5.53
N HIS A 107 1.01 14.72 5.08
CA HIS A 107 0.65 14.55 3.67
C HIS A 107 1.32 15.61 2.78
N PRO A 108 1.80 15.23 1.58
CA PRO A 108 2.24 16.21 0.61
C PRO A 108 1.08 17.17 0.24
N PRO A 109 1.37 18.46 -0.01
CA PRO A 109 0.38 19.41 -0.52
C PRO A 109 -0.29 18.90 -1.81
N THR A 110 -1.53 19.30 -2.04
CA THR A 110 -2.30 18.90 -3.22
C THR A 110 -1.55 19.18 -4.53
N ALA A 111 -0.89 20.34 -4.63
CA ALA A 111 -0.07 20.70 -5.79
C ALA A 111 1.08 19.70 -6.05
N THR A 112 1.72 19.21 -4.99
CA THR A 112 2.79 18.20 -5.08
C THR A 112 2.23 16.86 -5.54
N THR A 113 1.08 16.43 -5.00
CA THR A 113 0.43 15.17 -5.43
C THR A 113 -0.04 15.22 -6.88
N GLU A 114 -0.60 16.34 -7.32
CA GLU A 114 -1.01 16.50 -8.71
C GLU A 114 0.18 16.54 -9.66
N ALA A 115 1.27 17.21 -9.26
CA ALA A 115 2.50 17.25 -10.05
C ALA A 115 3.14 15.87 -10.17
N LEU A 116 3.20 15.11 -9.06
CA LEU A 116 3.60 13.72 -9.07
C LEU A 116 2.72 12.89 -10.01
N GLN A 117 1.39 13.01 -9.91
CA GLN A 117 0.46 12.28 -10.75
C GLN A 117 0.71 12.61 -12.24
N ARG A 118 0.88 13.88 -12.59
CA ARG A 118 1.25 14.30 -13.96
C ARG A 118 2.58 13.68 -14.40
N ALA A 119 3.60 13.69 -13.55
CA ALA A 119 4.91 13.10 -13.85
C ALA A 119 4.83 11.58 -14.03
N THR A 120 4.08 10.88 -13.18
CA THR A 120 3.87 9.42 -13.26
C THR A 120 3.07 9.06 -14.51
N SER A 121 1.95 9.75 -14.79
CA SER A 121 1.17 9.52 -16.00
C SER A 121 1.99 9.74 -17.27
N LYS A 122 2.89 10.73 -17.26
CA LYS A 122 3.79 11.03 -18.38
C LYS A 122 4.88 9.97 -18.54
N LEU A 123 5.47 9.50 -17.46
CA LEU A 123 6.47 8.41 -17.49
C LEU A 123 5.84 7.08 -17.90
N VAL A 124 4.80 6.65 -17.20
CA VAL A 124 4.18 5.34 -17.40
C VAL A 124 3.48 5.31 -18.75
N GLY A 125 2.56 6.25 -18.97
CA GLY A 125 1.78 6.33 -20.19
C GLY A 125 2.64 6.63 -21.40
N ARG A 126 3.54 7.62 -21.36
CA ARG A 126 4.18 8.15 -22.59
C ARG A 126 5.66 7.76 -22.72
N GLY A 127 6.23 7.08 -21.72
CA GLY A 127 7.68 6.79 -21.68
C GLY A 127 8.54 8.06 -21.62
N LEU A 128 7.99 9.18 -21.17
CA LEU A 128 8.65 10.49 -21.19
C LEU A 128 9.13 10.91 -19.82
N ALA A 129 10.25 11.62 -19.79
CA ALA A 129 10.70 12.31 -18.57
C ALA A 129 9.68 13.40 -18.15
N PRO A 130 9.57 13.72 -16.85
CA PRO A 130 8.59 14.69 -16.33
C PRO A 130 8.64 16.05 -17.05
N HIS A 131 9.85 16.57 -17.28
CA HIS A 131 10.06 17.87 -17.94
C HIS A 131 10.23 17.80 -19.47
N ALA A 132 10.06 16.63 -20.09
CA ALA A 132 10.19 16.52 -21.54
C ALA A 132 9.10 17.37 -22.24
N GLN A 133 9.50 18.32 -23.08
CA GLN A 133 8.55 19.13 -23.86
C GLN A 133 7.99 18.40 -25.08
N GLN A 134 8.61 17.27 -25.44
CA GLN A 134 8.15 16.40 -26.51
C GLN A 134 6.73 15.92 -26.23
N ARG A 135 5.83 16.11 -27.20
CA ARG A 135 4.49 15.53 -27.17
C ARG A 135 4.58 14.11 -27.70
N ARG A 136 4.45 13.16 -26.80
CA ARG A 136 4.27 11.74 -27.12
C ARG A 136 2.92 11.32 -26.59
N PHE A 137 2.13 10.63 -27.40
CA PHE A 137 0.86 10.07 -26.95
C PHE A 137 1.12 8.97 -25.92
N ALA A 138 0.12 8.61 -25.12
CA ALA A 138 0.27 7.50 -24.21
C ALA A 138 0.50 6.25 -25.07
N GLU A 139 1.65 5.60 -24.89
CA GLU A 139 2.01 4.35 -25.55
C GLU A 139 0.97 3.29 -25.18
N TYR A 140 0.05 3.03 -26.10
CA TYR A 140 -0.43 1.67 -26.30
C TYR A 140 0.67 0.88 -27.03
N PRO A 141 0.63 -0.46 -27.05
CA PRO A 141 1.59 -1.27 -27.79
C PRO A 141 1.85 -0.68 -29.20
N ASN A 142 3.13 -0.61 -29.61
CA ASN A 142 3.57 0.10 -30.81
C ASN A 142 2.62 -0.06 -32.03
N GLY A 143 2.13 1.06 -32.56
CA GLY A 143 1.35 1.12 -33.82
C GLY A 143 -0.13 1.50 -33.67
N ILE A 144 -0.71 1.38 -32.47
CA ILE A 144 -2.14 1.59 -32.23
C ILE A 144 -2.53 3.09 -32.11
N ASP A 145 -1.59 3.95 -31.69
CA ASP A 145 -1.89 5.32 -31.27
C ASP A 145 -2.43 6.25 -32.37
N HIS A 146 -2.01 6.05 -33.63
CA HIS A 146 -2.50 6.87 -34.76
C HIS A 146 -3.81 6.36 -35.33
N GLU A 147 -4.01 5.05 -35.32
CA GLU A 147 -5.17 4.41 -35.93
C GLU A 147 -6.42 4.52 -35.04
N PHE A 148 -6.26 4.60 -33.71
CA PHE A 148 -7.37 4.56 -32.73
C PHE A 148 -7.53 5.83 -31.89
N PHE A 149 -7.03 6.97 -32.39
CA PHE A 149 -7.13 8.27 -31.70
C PHE A 149 -8.56 8.74 -31.44
N ASP A 150 -9.50 8.34 -32.29
CA ASP A 150 -10.93 8.57 -32.16
C ASP A 150 -11.48 8.08 -30.81
N PHE A 151 -10.99 6.97 -30.25
CA PHE A 151 -11.38 6.48 -28.93
C PHE A 151 -11.05 7.47 -27.83
N ALA A 152 -9.82 8.02 -27.83
CA ALA A 152 -9.40 9.02 -26.86
C ALA A 152 -10.22 10.32 -27.01
N ALA A 153 -10.52 10.73 -28.24
CA ALA A 153 -11.39 11.87 -28.52
C ALA A 153 -12.82 11.65 -28.01
N ALA A 154 -13.31 10.42 -28.09
CA ALA A 154 -14.60 9.99 -27.54
C ALA A 154 -14.60 9.83 -26.00
N GLY A 155 -13.45 10.07 -25.34
CA GLY A 155 -13.33 9.95 -23.89
C GLY A 155 -13.08 8.53 -23.38
N ILE A 156 -12.79 7.58 -24.27
CA ILE A 156 -12.44 6.20 -23.91
C ILE A 156 -10.93 6.15 -23.70
N SER A 157 -10.52 6.03 -22.44
CA SER A 157 -9.13 6.15 -22.01
C SER A 157 -8.59 4.88 -21.36
N THR A 158 -9.47 3.94 -21.02
CA THR A 158 -9.14 2.68 -20.36
C THR A 158 -9.71 1.49 -21.12
N LEU A 159 -9.09 0.33 -20.92
CA LEU A 159 -9.59 -0.94 -21.45
C LEU A 159 -10.97 -1.30 -20.88
N GLY A 160 -11.27 -0.90 -19.63
CA GLY A 160 -12.58 -1.08 -19.02
C GLY A 160 -13.68 -0.29 -19.74
N GLU A 161 -13.44 0.99 -20.04
CA GLU A 161 -14.37 1.84 -20.80
C GLU A 161 -14.61 1.29 -22.21
N LEU A 162 -13.57 0.77 -22.88
CA LEU A 162 -13.68 0.13 -24.18
C LEU A 162 -14.58 -1.11 -24.13
N LEU A 163 -14.38 -1.99 -23.15
CA LEU A 163 -15.17 -3.21 -22.99
C LEU A 163 -16.62 -2.90 -22.62
N HIS A 164 -16.84 -1.86 -21.80
CA HIS A 164 -18.18 -1.38 -21.47
C HIS A 164 -18.92 -0.88 -22.72
N LEU A 165 -18.26 -0.08 -23.57
CA LEU A 165 -18.82 0.34 -24.85
C LEU A 165 -19.14 -0.88 -25.74
N ARG A 166 -18.27 -1.88 -25.81
CA ARG A 166 -18.53 -3.11 -26.58
C ARG A 166 -19.77 -3.86 -26.09
N GLN A 167 -19.95 -3.95 -24.77
CA GLN A 167 -21.11 -4.58 -24.15
C GLN A 167 -22.39 -3.77 -24.40
N ALA A 168 -22.31 -2.45 -24.34
CA ALA A 168 -23.41 -1.56 -24.68
C ALA A 168 -23.85 -1.69 -26.14
N LEU A 169 -22.90 -1.75 -27.07
CA LEU A 169 -23.15 -1.93 -28.50
C LEU A 169 -23.80 -3.29 -28.79
N THR A 170 -23.50 -4.32 -28.01
CA THR A 170 -24.15 -5.64 -28.16
C THR A 170 -25.54 -5.67 -27.53
N ALA A 171 -25.76 -4.99 -26.41
CA ALA A 171 -27.07 -4.92 -25.74
C ALA A 171 -28.09 -4.02 -26.45
N VAL A 172 -27.64 -2.93 -27.08
CA VAL A 172 -28.52 -1.99 -27.80
C VAL A 172 -28.53 -2.37 -29.27
N HIS A 173 -29.68 -2.76 -29.83
CA HIS A 173 -29.76 -3.22 -31.22
C HIS A 173 -30.20 -2.15 -32.24
N SER A 174 -30.72 -1.00 -31.80
CA SER A 174 -31.23 0.05 -32.70
C SER A 174 -30.35 1.31 -32.70
N GLN A 175 -30.23 1.94 -33.88
CA GLN A 175 -29.48 3.18 -34.06
C GLN A 175 -30.07 4.35 -33.25
N ALA A 176 -31.40 4.40 -33.12
CA ALA A 176 -32.08 5.43 -32.33
C ALA A 176 -31.76 5.32 -30.82
N ALA A 177 -31.82 4.11 -30.25
CA ALA A 177 -31.50 3.89 -28.83
C ALA A 177 -30.02 4.17 -28.54
N TYR A 178 -29.12 3.80 -29.47
CA TYR A 178 -27.70 4.09 -29.35
C TYR A 178 -27.43 5.61 -29.32
N ARG A 179 -28.04 6.38 -30.23
CA ARG A 179 -27.89 7.84 -30.28
C ARG A 179 -28.45 8.55 -29.05
N MET A 180 -29.55 8.06 -28.48
CA MET A 180 -30.15 8.68 -27.29
C MET A 180 -29.27 8.55 -26.05
N VAL A 181 -28.56 7.43 -25.89
CA VAL A 181 -27.86 7.11 -24.62
C VAL A 181 -26.35 7.28 -24.76
N TRP A 182 -25.75 6.72 -25.80
CA TRP A 182 -24.30 6.54 -25.89
C TRP A 182 -23.58 7.65 -26.66
N PHE A 183 -24.22 8.25 -27.66
CA PHE A 183 -23.60 9.33 -28.44
C PHE A 183 -23.22 10.55 -27.57
N ALA A 184 -24.09 10.92 -26.62
CA ALA A 184 -23.81 11.99 -25.67
C ALA A 184 -22.64 11.64 -24.72
N GLN A 185 -22.54 10.38 -24.29
CA GLN A 185 -21.45 9.90 -23.43
C GLN A 185 -20.11 9.85 -24.15
N LEU A 186 -20.12 9.60 -25.47
CA LEU A 186 -18.94 9.59 -26.34
C LEU A 186 -18.55 10.98 -26.86
N ARG A 187 -18.98 12.04 -26.15
CA ARG A 187 -18.63 13.45 -26.42
C ARG A 187 -18.95 13.92 -27.84
N GLY A 188 -19.91 13.28 -28.50
CA GLY A 188 -20.27 13.59 -29.88
C GLY A 188 -19.18 13.27 -30.92
N ALA A 189 -18.24 12.37 -30.61
CA ALA A 189 -17.16 12.01 -31.52
C ALA A 189 -17.71 11.43 -32.84
N TYR A 190 -17.29 12.03 -33.96
CA TYR A 190 -17.82 11.70 -35.30
C TYR A 190 -17.67 10.22 -35.67
N ALA A 191 -16.57 9.58 -35.28
CA ALA A 191 -16.31 8.16 -35.54
C ALA A 191 -17.30 7.20 -34.85
N PHE A 192 -18.06 7.68 -33.86
CA PHE A 192 -19.02 6.90 -33.08
C PHE A 192 -20.47 7.40 -33.25
N VAL A 193 -20.77 8.13 -34.32
CA VAL A 193 -22.13 8.58 -34.61
C VAL A 193 -23.04 7.40 -34.99
N GLU A 194 -22.52 6.51 -35.82
CA GLU A 194 -23.24 5.35 -36.33
C GLU A 194 -22.86 4.10 -35.53
N ARG A 195 -23.86 3.40 -34.99
CA ARG A 195 -23.64 2.23 -34.12
C ARG A 195 -22.81 1.13 -34.79
N HIS A 196 -23.07 0.86 -36.07
CA HIS A 196 -22.35 -0.17 -36.81
C HIS A 196 -20.88 0.20 -36.98
N VAL A 197 -20.59 1.47 -37.28
CA VAL A 197 -19.22 2.01 -37.35
C VAL A 197 -18.55 1.94 -35.97
N ALA A 198 -19.24 2.32 -34.90
CA ALA A 198 -18.73 2.19 -33.54
C ALA A 198 -18.38 0.73 -33.18
N ALA A 199 -19.23 -0.23 -33.57
CA ALA A 199 -18.98 -1.66 -33.33
C ALA A 199 -17.76 -2.19 -34.10
N GLU A 200 -17.63 -1.80 -35.37
CA GLU A 200 -16.48 -2.16 -36.21
C GLU A 200 -15.18 -1.55 -35.67
N ARG A 201 -15.20 -0.28 -35.29
CA ARG A 201 -14.05 0.40 -34.66
C ARG A 201 -13.64 -0.27 -33.35
N VAL A 202 -14.61 -0.64 -32.51
CA VAL A 202 -14.36 -1.35 -31.25
C VAL A 202 -13.76 -2.73 -31.52
N ALA A 203 -14.25 -3.46 -32.53
CA ALA A 203 -13.69 -4.75 -32.91
C ALA A 203 -12.23 -4.62 -33.38
N LEU A 204 -11.93 -3.65 -34.25
CA LEU A 204 -10.57 -3.37 -34.72
C LEU A 204 -9.60 -3.06 -33.57
N LEU A 205 -10.02 -2.25 -32.60
CA LEU A 205 -9.17 -1.95 -31.43
C LEU A 205 -8.98 -3.19 -30.55
N VAL A 206 -10.03 -3.98 -30.33
CA VAL A 206 -9.94 -5.22 -29.56
C VAL A 206 -8.99 -6.22 -30.22
N ASP A 207 -9.05 -6.37 -31.55
CA ASP A 207 -8.20 -7.29 -32.30
C ASP A 207 -6.73 -6.83 -32.33
N ALA A 208 -6.50 -5.51 -32.30
CA ALA A 208 -5.17 -4.93 -32.18
C ALA A 208 -4.55 -5.09 -30.78
N LEU A 209 -5.36 -5.31 -29.75
CA LEU A 209 -4.89 -5.47 -28.37
C LEU A 209 -4.37 -6.89 -28.11
N PRO A 210 -3.35 -7.06 -27.24
CA PRO A 210 -2.90 -8.37 -26.82
C PRO A 210 -4.07 -9.20 -26.25
N PRO A 211 -4.32 -10.43 -26.74
CA PRO A 211 -5.48 -11.24 -26.33
C PRO A 211 -5.56 -11.46 -24.81
N GLY A 212 -4.40 -11.60 -24.15
CA GLY A 212 -4.32 -11.75 -22.70
C GLY A 212 -4.81 -10.52 -21.91
N TRP A 213 -4.72 -9.31 -22.48
CA TRP A 213 -5.21 -8.09 -21.84
C TRP A 213 -6.73 -8.01 -21.91
N VAL A 214 -7.27 -8.29 -23.09
CA VAL A 214 -8.72 -8.32 -23.35
C VAL A 214 -9.37 -9.37 -22.44
N SER A 215 -8.81 -10.58 -22.39
CA SER A 215 -9.28 -11.66 -21.52
C SER A 215 -9.22 -11.30 -20.03
N ALA A 216 -8.12 -10.70 -19.56
CA ALA A 216 -7.99 -10.30 -18.15
C ALA A 216 -8.98 -9.20 -17.76
N ALA A 217 -9.21 -8.22 -18.63
CA ALA A 217 -10.13 -7.12 -18.37
C ALA A 217 -11.60 -7.56 -18.48
N GLN A 218 -11.93 -8.47 -19.41
CA GLN A 218 -13.25 -9.13 -19.44
C GLN A 218 -13.50 -9.92 -18.17
N SER A 219 -12.54 -10.74 -17.75
CA SER A 219 -12.67 -11.53 -16.52
C SER A 219 -12.87 -10.64 -15.29
N ALA A 220 -12.19 -9.48 -15.22
CA ALA A 220 -12.40 -8.51 -14.15
C ALA A 220 -13.81 -7.86 -14.21
N ALA A 221 -14.29 -7.52 -15.41
CA ALA A 221 -15.62 -6.96 -15.60
C ALA A 221 -16.72 -7.99 -15.24
N ASP A 222 -16.56 -9.24 -15.68
CA ASP A 222 -17.47 -10.34 -15.36
C ASP A 222 -17.49 -10.63 -13.86
N GLN A 223 -16.34 -10.54 -13.17
CA GLN A 223 -16.28 -10.65 -11.72
C GLN A 223 -17.02 -9.52 -11.01
N LEU A 224 -16.89 -8.27 -11.48
CA LEU A 224 -17.61 -7.13 -10.91
C LEU A 224 -19.12 -7.25 -11.16
N ALA A 225 -19.52 -7.60 -12.37
CA ALA A 225 -20.92 -7.80 -12.73
C ALA A 225 -21.54 -9.00 -11.98
N ALA A 226 -20.79 -10.08 -11.78
CA ALA A 226 -21.23 -11.22 -10.97
C ALA A 226 -21.40 -10.85 -9.49
N VAL A 227 -20.53 -10.00 -8.94
CA VAL A 227 -20.67 -9.48 -7.57
C VAL A 227 -21.90 -8.59 -7.44
N GLU A 228 -22.16 -7.73 -8.42
CA GLU A 228 -23.31 -6.81 -8.44
C GLU A 228 -24.63 -7.56 -8.65
N ALA A 229 -24.66 -8.52 -9.59
CA ALA A 229 -25.82 -9.38 -9.85
C ALA A 229 -26.13 -10.35 -8.71
N ALA A 230 -25.11 -10.79 -7.96
CA ALA A 230 -25.30 -11.65 -6.80
C ALA A 230 -25.94 -10.94 -5.60
N GLY A 231 -26.09 -9.60 -5.64
CA GLY A 231 -26.77 -8.82 -4.60
C GLY A 231 -26.24 -9.06 -3.19
N VAL A 232 -24.98 -9.50 -3.06
CA VAL A 232 -24.42 -9.96 -1.78
C VAL A 232 -24.29 -8.74 -0.88
N ALA A 233 -25.00 -8.74 0.24
CA ALA A 233 -24.88 -7.72 1.27
C ALA A 233 -23.39 -7.47 1.57
N HIS A 234 -22.90 -6.30 1.22
CA HIS A 234 -21.53 -5.92 1.46
C HIS A 234 -21.37 -5.60 2.94
N ASP A 235 -20.37 -6.22 3.59
CA ASP A 235 -20.09 -5.97 5.00
C ASP A 235 -19.62 -4.52 5.25
N GLY A 236 -19.37 -3.69 4.22
CA GLY A 236 -19.02 -2.27 4.35
C GLY A 236 -19.18 -1.46 3.06
N SER A 237 -19.29 -0.13 3.20
CA SER A 237 -19.46 0.81 2.07
C SER A 237 -18.13 1.35 1.55
N GLY A 238 -18.08 1.87 0.32
CA GLY A 238 -16.88 2.51 -0.21
C GLY A 238 -16.39 3.70 0.63
N GLN A 239 -17.31 4.43 1.27
CA GLN A 239 -16.98 5.50 2.21
C GLN A 239 -16.35 4.97 3.49
N GLU A 240 -16.84 3.84 4.02
CA GLU A 240 -16.27 3.19 5.19
C GLU A 240 -14.84 2.72 4.91
N VAL A 241 -14.60 2.11 3.74
CA VAL A 241 -13.25 1.70 3.32
C VAL A 241 -12.32 2.91 3.18
N ALA A 242 -12.80 4.03 2.62
CA ALA A 242 -12.00 5.26 2.53
C ALA A 242 -11.63 5.83 3.91
N ALA A 243 -12.60 5.89 4.84
CA ALA A 243 -12.36 6.34 6.21
C ALA A 243 -11.40 5.42 6.97
N LEU A 244 -11.54 4.10 6.77
CA LEU A 244 -10.64 3.09 7.29
C LEU A 244 -9.20 3.33 6.82
N LEU A 245 -8.98 3.43 5.50
CA LEU A 245 -7.65 3.63 4.94
C LEU A 245 -7.02 4.94 5.44
N GLN A 246 -7.81 6.02 5.56
CA GLN A 246 -7.34 7.26 6.17
C GLN A 246 -6.92 7.09 7.63
N ARG A 247 -7.68 6.32 8.43
CA ARG A 247 -7.37 6.05 9.83
C ARG A 247 -6.09 5.22 9.97
N LEU A 248 -5.98 4.12 9.23
CA LEU A 248 -4.78 3.27 9.22
C LEU A 248 -3.54 4.03 8.75
N TRP A 249 -3.72 4.96 7.80
CA TRP A 249 -2.61 5.77 7.30
C TRP A 249 -2.00 6.66 8.39
N ARG A 250 -2.83 7.22 9.27
CA ARG A 250 -2.41 8.09 10.39
C ARG A 250 -1.70 7.34 11.52
N LEU A 251 -1.86 6.01 11.60
CA LEU A 251 -1.13 5.22 12.59
C LEU A 251 0.37 5.26 12.25
N ARG A 252 1.19 5.72 13.19
CA ARG A 252 2.64 5.78 13.01
C ARG A 252 3.20 4.37 13.12
N CYS A 253 3.50 3.73 12.00
CA CYS A 253 4.15 2.43 11.95
C CYS A 253 4.87 2.26 10.62
N ASP A 254 5.81 1.33 10.59
CA ASP A 254 6.58 0.98 9.39
C ASP A 254 5.65 0.72 8.19
N ASN A 255 6.01 1.30 7.04
CA ASN A 255 5.22 1.18 5.81
C ASN A 255 5.13 -0.27 5.29
N GLY A 256 6.08 -1.14 5.66
CA GLY A 256 6.01 -2.57 5.37
C GLY A 256 4.84 -3.28 6.07
N LEU A 257 4.28 -2.71 7.15
CA LEU A 257 3.03 -3.18 7.75
C LEU A 257 1.79 -2.70 6.99
N LYS A 258 1.86 -1.51 6.39
CA LYS A 258 0.74 -0.89 5.65
C LYS A 258 0.64 -1.45 4.24
N GLU A 259 1.74 -1.56 3.52
CA GLU A 259 1.77 -1.91 2.09
C GLU A 259 0.97 -3.17 1.74
N PRO A 260 1.11 -4.31 2.45
CA PRO A 260 0.34 -5.51 2.14
C PRO A 260 -1.17 -5.30 2.25
N PHE A 261 -1.63 -4.47 3.19
CA PHE A 261 -3.04 -4.18 3.40
C PHE A 261 -3.62 -3.36 2.24
N TRP A 262 -2.90 -2.34 1.77
CA TRP A 262 -3.30 -1.54 0.61
C TRP A 262 -3.28 -2.35 -0.69
N LEU A 263 -2.24 -3.16 -0.89
CA LEU A 263 -2.18 -4.04 -2.06
C LEU A 263 -3.31 -5.09 -2.02
N LEU A 264 -3.71 -5.58 -0.84
CA LEU A 264 -4.85 -6.49 -0.72
C LEU A 264 -6.16 -5.84 -1.15
N ALA A 265 -6.42 -4.62 -0.67
CA ALA A 265 -7.60 -3.82 -1.04
C ALA A 265 -7.69 -3.59 -2.56
N HIS A 266 -6.57 -3.34 -3.23
CA HIS A 266 -6.50 -3.09 -4.68
C HIS A 266 -6.27 -4.33 -5.56
N ASN A 267 -6.32 -5.55 -5.01
CA ASN A 267 -5.95 -6.77 -5.75
C ASN A 267 -4.51 -6.76 -6.32
N GLY A 268 -3.61 -6.00 -5.71
CA GLY A 268 -2.24 -5.76 -6.17
C GLY A 268 -1.24 -6.87 -5.84
N LEU A 269 -1.56 -7.79 -4.93
CA LEU A 269 -0.64 -8.85 -4.48
C LEU A 269 -0.46 -9.96 -5.53
N PRO A 270 0.74 -10.54 -5.67
CA PRO A 270 1.03 -11.60 -6.65
C PRO A 270 0.53 -12.97 -6.15
N THR A 271 -0.80 -13.16 -6.12
CA THR A 271 -1.44 -14.42 -5.69
C THR A 271 -1.23 -15.52 -6.73
N ALA A 272 -1.38 -16.78 -6.30
CA ALA A 272 -1.30 -17.96 -7.17
C ALA A 272 -2.21 -17.82 -8.40
N ALA A 273 -3.47 -17.41 -8.19
CA ALA A 273 -4.43 -17.17 -9.26
C ALA A 273 -3.94 -16.13 -10.29
N ARG A 274 -3.37 -15.01 -9.83
CA ARG A 274 -2.83 -13.97 -10.73
C ARG A 274 -1.59 -14.41 -11.48
N LEU A 275 -0.83 -15.33 -10.89
CA LEU A 275 0.34 -15.97 -11.50
C LEU A 275 -0.03 -17.22 -12.31
N GLN A 276 -1.32 -17.51 -12.51
CA GLN A 276 -1.81 -18.71 -13.20
C GLN A 276 -1.16 -19.99 -12.66
N SER A 277 -1.05 -20.06 -11.33
CA SER A 277 -0.42 -21.16 -10.61
C SER A 277 -1.30 -21.62 -9.46
N SER A 278 -0.92 -22.71 -8.80
CA SER A 278 -1.56 -23.18 -7.56
C SER A 278 -0.83 -22.68 -6.33
N CYS A 279 -1.57 -22.53 -5.22
CA CYS A 279 -0.95 -22.27 -3.93
C CYS A 279 -0.07 -23.46 -3.51
N LYS A 280 1.09 -23.17 -2.92
CA LYS A 280 2.06 -24.18 -2.48
C LYS A 280 1.78 -24.73 -1.07
N CYS A 281 0.60 -24.45 -0.52
CA CYS A 281 0.23 -24.83 0.84
C CYS A 281 -0.30 -26.28 0.96
N GLY A 282 -0.55 -26.94 -0.18
CA GLY A 282 -1.10 -28.29 -0.27
C GLY A 282 -2.63 -28.37 -0.37
N ALA A 283 -3.36 -27.26 -0.25
CA ALA A 283 -4.82 -27.23 -0.40
C ALA A 283 -5.25 -27.15 -1.88
N ALA A 284 -6.32 -27.86 -2.23
CA ALA A 284 -6.97 -27.81 -3.56
C ALA A 284 -7.87 -26.57 -3.70
N ALA A 285 -7.31 -25.37 -3.50
CA ALA A 285 -8.03 -24.11 -3.58
C ALA A 285 -7.53 -23.25 -4.77
N PRO A 286 -8.37 -22.38 -5.34
CA PRO A 286 -8.05 -21.56 -6.54
C PRO A 286 -6.88 -20.59 -6.34
N GLY A 287 -6.31 -20.48 -5.14
CA GLY A 287 -5.12 -19.68 -4.89
C GLY A 287 -5.36 -18.17 -5.06
N ASP A 288 -6.60 -17.74 -4.86
CA ASP A 288 -7.05 -16.36 -4.90
C ASP A 288 -6.74 -15.61 -3.58
N ARG A 289 -7.16 -14.35 -3.47
CA ARG A 289 -6.93 -13.55 -2.25
C ARG A 289 -7.62 -14.15 -1.03
N LEU A 290 -8.84 -14.65 -1.20
CA LEU A 290 -9.60 -15.26 -0.12
C LEU A 290 -8.86 -16.49 0.42
N HIS A 291 -8.27 -17.29 -0.48
CA HIS A 291 -7.40 -18.36 -0.05
C HIS A 291 -6.16 -17.82 0.68
N HIS A 292 -5.32 -17.00 0.05
CA HIS A 292 -4.02 -16.61 0.63
C HIS A 292 -4.12 -15.85 1.96
N TYR A 293 -5.17 -15.07 2.18
CA TYR A 293 -5.33 -14.18 3.35
C TYR A 293 -6.48 -14.56 4.28
N TRP A 294 -7.07 -15.75 4.10
CA TRP A 294 -8.09 -16.26 5.02
C TRP A 294 -8.03 -17.79 5.14
N ALA A 295 -8.26 -18.51 4.04
CA ALA A 295 -8.44 -19.97 4.08
C ALA A 295 -7.13 -20.78 4.05
N CYS A 296 -6.01 -20.19 3.63
CA CYS A 296 -4.71 -20.86 3.56
C CYS A 296 -4.24 -21.27 4.96
N PRO A 297 -3.69 -22.48 5.17
CA PRO A 297 -3.17 -22.90 6.48
C PRO A 297 -2.14 -21.94 7.07
N VAL A 298 -1.38 -21.23 6.22
CA VAL A 298 -0.43 -20.19 6.64
C VAL A 298 -1.16 -18.98 7.25
N ALA A 299 -2.25 -18.52 6.62
CA ALA A 299 -3.07 -17.44 7.17
C ALA A 299 -3.85 -17.88 8.41
N ALA A 300 -4.38 -19.11 8.40
CA ALA A 300 -5.06 -19.71 9.54
C ALA A 300 -4.19 -19.77 10.79
N ALA A 301 -2.87 -20.00 10.65
CA ALA A 301 -1.93 -19.97 11.77
C ALA A 301 -1.85 -18.59 12.44
N VAL A 302 -1.87 -17.50 11.66
CA VAL A 302 -1.91 -16.12 12.18
C VAL A 302 -3.26 -15.84 12.84
N LEU A 303 -4.36 -16.17 12.15
CA LEU A 303 -5.73 -15.97 12.66
C LEU A 303 -5.98 -16.73 13.97
N SER A 304 -5.48 -17.96 14.08
CA SER A 304 -5.58 -18.76 15.31
C SER A 304 -4.85 -18.09 16.47
N SER A 305 -3.68 -17.48 16.21
CA SER A 305 -2.93 -16.74 17.22
C SER A 305 -3.68 -15.48 17.68
N ILE A 306 -4.34 -14.78 16.76
CA ILE A 306 -5.14 -13.60 17.07
C ILE A 306 -6.38 -14.01 17.87
N ALA A 307 -7.08 -15.07 17.45
CA ALA A 307 -8.27 -15.59 18.13
C ALA A 307 -7.95 -16.06 19.55
N ALA A 308 -6.82 -16.74 19.74
CA ALA A 308 -6.35 -17.16 21.06
C ALA A 308 -6.08 -15.97 21.99
N ALA A 309 -5.43 -14.92 21.49
CA ALA A 309 -5.19 -13.71 22.27
C ALA A 309 -6.48 -12.93 22.57
N ALA A 310 -7.37 -12.79 21.58
CA ALA A 310 -8.63 -12.07 21.71
C ALA A 310 -9.69 -12.82 22.53
N GLY A 311 -9.47 -14.09 22.88
CA GLY A 311 -10.41 -14.91 23.66
C GLY A 311 -11.66 -15.35 22.89
N GLY A 312 -11.62 -15.39 21.55
CA GLY A 312 -12.79 -15.73 20.75
C GLY A 312 -12.55 -15.81 19.26
N SER A 313 -13.58 -16.27 18.54
CA SER A 313 -13.56 -16.34 17.06
C SER A 313 -13.55 -14.93 16.47
N ILE A 314 -12.69 -14.71 15.48
CA ILE A 314 -12.56 -13.43 14.78
C ILE A 314 -13.22 -13.53 13.41
N PRO A 315 -14.31 -12.79 13.15
CA PRO A 315 -14.92 -12.79 11.83
C PRO A 315 -14.02 -12.06 10.82
N ARG A 316 -14.15 -12.42 9.54
CA ARG A 316 -13.32 -11.86 8.47
C ARG A 316 -13.37 -10.34 8.36
N HIS A 317 -14.57 -9.77 8.50
CA HIS A 317 -14.74 -8.32 8.47
C HIS A 317 -14.03 -7.61 9.63
N ALA A 318 -13.78 -8.28 10.77
CA ALA A 318 -13.06 -7.66 11.88
C ALA A 318 -11.60 -7.37 11.49
N ILE A 319 -10.97 -8.25 10.71
CA ILE A 319 -9.61 -8.03 10.18
C ILE A 319 -9.64 -7.12 8.94
N TRP A 320 -10.48 -7.42 7.96
CA TRP A 320 -10.46 -6.72 6.67
C TRP A 320 -11.00 -5.28 6.74
N LEU A 321 -11.92 -5.00 7.67
CA LEU A 321 -12.46 -3.66 7.90
C LEU A 321 -11.90 -3.02 9.19
N CYS A 322 -10.96 -3.68 9.87
CA CYS A 322 -10.41 -3.26 11.17
C CYS A 322 -11.51 -2.88 12.18
N ARG A 323 -12.59 -3.67 12.22
CA ARG A 323 -13.67 -3.49 13.22
C ARG A 323 -13.26 -4.21 14.50
N ALA A 324 -12.94 -3.42 15.52
CA ALA A 324 -12.47 -3.94 16.79
C ALA A 324 -13.54 -4.81 17.48
N PRO A 325 -13.20 -6.03 17.91
CA PRO A 325 -14.05 -6.82 18.78
C PRO A 325 -14.33 -6.09 20.11
N ALA A 326 -15.43 -6.45 20.76
CA ALA A 326 -15.78 -5.90 22.07
C ALA A 326 -14.65 -6.15 23.09
N GLY A 327 -14.31 -5.12 23.88
CA GLY A 327 -13.25 -5.20 24.87
C GLY A 327 -11.83 -5.00 24.33
N ILE A 328 -11.65 -4.81 23.01
CA ILE A 328 -10.35 -4.52 22.40
C ILE A 328 -10.33 -3.06 21.95
N TYR A 329 -9.29 -2.33 22.33
CA TYR A 329 -9.16 -0.93 21.95
C TYR A 329 -8.92 -0.79 20.44
N ALA A 330 -9.70 0.06 19.77
CA ALA A 330 -9.70 0.20 18.32
C ALA A 330 -8.34 0.58 17.74
N GLY A 331 -7.57 1.44 18.42
CA GLY A 331 -6.23 1.82 17.96
C GLY A 331 -5.24 0.64 17.95
N VAL A 332 -5.30 -0.22 18.96
CA VAL A 332 -4.48 -1.45 18.98
C VAL A 332 -4.98 -2.44 17.94
N TRP A 333 -6.31 -2.52 17.74
CA TRP A 333 -6.88 -3.41 16.74
C TRP A 333 -6.47 -3.04 15.31
N ASP A 334 -6.40 -1.75 14.98
CA ASP A 334 -5.89 -1.26 13.69
C ASP A 334 -4.45 -1.78 13.45
N LEU A 335 -3.57 -1.72 14.46
CA LEU A 335 -2.22 -2.28 14.40
C LEU A 335 -2.23 -3.80 14.23
N VAL A 336 -3.06 -4.51 15.00
CA VAL A 336 -3.22 -5.97 14.90
C VAL A 336 -3.63 -6.37 13.49
N CYS A 337 -4.54 -5.65 12.85
CA CYS A 337 -4.98 -5.94 11.49
C CYS A 337 -3.86 -5.73 10.46
N LEU A 338 -3.11 -4.63 10.56
CA LEU A 338 -1.95 -4.37 9.69
C LEU A 338 -0.88 -5.46 9.87
N ALA A 339 -0.52 -5.76 11.12
CA ALA A 339 0.46 -6.79 11.47
C ALA A 339 0.02 -8.18 10.98
N ALA A 340 -1.28 -8.50 11.05
CA ALA A 340 -1.84 -9.76 10.59
C ALA A 340 -1.67 -9.92 9.07
N VAL A 341 -2.09 -8.93 8.28
CA VAL A 341 -2.00 -9.01 6.81
C VAL A 341 -0.54 -9.02 6.35
N ALA A 342 0.34 -8.25 7.00
CA ALA A 342 1.77 -8.28 6.71
C ALA A 342 2.41 -9.64 7.05
N ALA A 343 2.04 -10.24 8.18
CA ALA A 343 2.50 -11.57 8.57
C ALA A 343 2.02 -12.67 7.62
N MET A 344 0.77 -12.57 7.13
CA MET A 344 0.23 -13.48 6.10
C MET A 344 1.00 -13.36 4.78
N ASP A 345 1.32 -12.14 4.32
CA ASP A 345 2.13 -11.96 3.11
C ASP A 345 3.56 -12.48 3.30
N HIS A 346 4.17 -12.27 4.47
CA HIS A 346 5.47 -12.84 4.82
C HIS A 346 5.43 -14.37 4.74
N GLY A 347 4.45 -14.99 5.40
CA GLY A 347 4.25 -16.44 5.36
C GLY A 347 4.03 -16.97 3.95
N ARG A 348 3.25 -16.27 3.12
CA ARG A 348 3.06 -16.61 1.71
C ARG A 348 4.40 -16.57 0.97
N ARG A 349 5.19 -15.50 1.09
CA ARG A 349 6.52 -15.43 0.45
C ARG A 349 7.44 -16.55 0.92
N THR A 350 7.47 -16.85 2.22
CA THR A 350 8.23 -17.97 2.79
C THR A 350 7.80 -19.30 2.20
N LEU A 351 6.49 -19.54 2.07
CA LEU A 351 5.95 -20.76 1.48
C LEU A 351 6.46 -20.97 0.04
N TYR A 352 6.44 -19.92 -0.78
CA TYR A 352 6.96 -19.98 -2.15
C TYR A 352 8.47 -20.17 -2.18
N ALA A 353 9.22 -19.48 -1.33
CA ALA A 353 10.67 -19.66 -1.24
C ALA A 353 11.04 -21.11 -0.87
N LEU A 354 10.37 -21.70 0.14
CA LEU A 354 10.60 -23.09 0.54
C LEU A 354 10.23 -24.07 -0.58
N SER A 355 9.22 -23.77 -1.40
CA SER A 355 8.82 -24.63 -2.52
C SER A 355 9.86 -24.73 -3.64
N THR A 356 10.85 -23.83 -3.67
CA THR A 356 11.96 -23.87 -4.64
C THR A 356 13.18 -24.64 -4.13
N GLY A 357 13.21 -24.97 -2.84
CA GLY A 357 14.30 -25.71 -2.21
C GLY A 357 14.03 -27.21 -2.13
N PRO A 358 14.96 -28.00 -1.57
CA PRO A 358 14.72 -29.41 -1.26
C PRO A 358 13.51 -29.56 -0.32
N PRO A 359 12.67 -30.58 -0.50
CA PRO A 359 11.47 -30.76 0.29
C PRO A 359 11.84 -31.02 1.76
N PRO A 360 11.35 -30.21 2.71
CA PRO A 360 11.59 -30.44 4.13
C PRO A 360 10.74 -31.60 4.65
N GLU A 361 11.15 -32.19 5.78
CA GLU A 361 10.42 -33.29 6.43
C GLU A 361 9.02 -32.87 6.91
N ALA A 362 8.86 -31.61 7.32
CA ALA A 362 7.57 -31.06 7.74
C ALA A 362 6.84 -30.40 6.56
N PRO A 363 5.49 -30.40 6.55
CA PRO A 363 4.71 -29.72 5.52
C PRO A 363 5.11 -28.24 5.37
N LEU A 364 5.31 -27.78 4.12
CA LEU A 364 5.71 -26.40 3.82
C LEU A 364 4.81 -25.35 4.51
N SER A 365 3.51 -25.62 4.50
CA SER A 365 2.50 -24.76 5.13
C SER A 365 2.64 -24.67 6.65
N ALA A 366 3.11 -25.75 7.31
CA ALA A 366 3.37 -25.74 8.75
C ALA A 366 4.61 -24.88 9.09
N ILE A 367 5.69 -24.99 8.30
CA ILE A 367 6.90 -24.17 8.48
C ILE A 367 6.60 -22.69 8.21
N ALA A 368 5.96 -22.39 7.08
CA ALA A 368 5.56 -21.05 6.70
C ALA A 368 4.55 -20.44 7.69
N GLY A 369 3.60 -21.24 8.18
CA GLY A 369 2.63 -20.81 9.20
C GLY A 369 3.29 -20.43 10.53
N ARG A 370 4.27 -21.22 11.00
CA ARG A 370 5.09 -20.85 12.18
C ARG A 370 5.85 -19.54 11.96
N SER A 371 6.48 -19.37 10.80
CA SER A 371 7.20 -18.14 10.47
C SER A 371 6.26 -16.92 10.40
N ALA A 372 5.06 -17.08 9.83
CA ALA A 372 4.03 -16.04 9.78
C ALA A 372 3.58 -15.63 11.19
N ARG A 373 3.28 -16.61 12.06
CA ARG A 373 2.89 -16.35 13.45
C ARG A 373 3.98 -15.63 14.25
N ALA A 374 5.24 -16.07 14.10
CA ALA A 374 6.37 -15.40 14.73
C ALA A 374 6.53 -13.95 14.24
N ARG A 375 6.38 -13.73 12.92
CA ARG A 375 6.42 -12.39 12.31
C ARG A 375 5.31 -11.50 12.85
N PHE A 376 4.09 -12.01 13.03
CA PHE A 376 2.98 -11.25 13.60
C PHE A 376 3.32 -10.66 14.98
N TRP A 377 3.82 -11.49 15.91
CA TRP A 377 4.21 -11.01 17.24
C TRP A 377 5.46 -10.12 17.22
N SER A 378 6.43 -10.41 16.34
CA SER A 378 7.59 -9.54 16.13
C SER A 378 7.16 -8.14 15.72
N ASN A 379 6.22 -8.02 14.77
CA ASN A 379 5.75 -6.72 14.29
C ASN A 379 5.10 -5.88 15.41
N LEU A 380 4.35 -6.52 16.32
CA LEU A 380 3.78 -5.86 17.49
C LEU A 380 4.89 -5.43 18.47
N ALA A 381 5.88 -6.30 18.70
CA ALA A 381 7.00 -6.02 19.60
C ALA A 381 7.88 -4.88 19.08
N ASP A 382 8.19 -4.88 17.78
CA ASP A 382 8.96 -3.84 17.10
C ASP A 382 8.22 -2.50 17.18
N PHE A 383 6.91 -2.46 16.92
CA PHE A 383 6.11 -1.24 17.05
C PHE A 383 6.19 -0.61 18.45
N ILE A 384 6.19 -1.44 19.49
CA ILE A 384 6.36 -0.97 20.88
C ILE A 384 7.81 -0.56 21.17
N ALA A 385 8.78 -1.35 20.72
CA ALA A 385 10.20 -1.10 20.96
C ALA A 385 10.70 0.18 20.29
N PHE A 386 10.12 0.56 19.15
CA PHE A 386 10.41 1.80 18.43
C PHE A 386 9.59 3.01 18.91
N ASP A 387 8.89 2.88 20.05
CA ASP A 387 8.04 3.94 20.64
C ASP A 387 7.03 4.53 19.63
N CYS A 388 6.53 3.69 18.71
CA CYS A 388 5.54 4.11 17.70
C CYS A 388 4.14 4.29 18.29
N ALA A 389 3.87 3.67 19.45
CA ALA A 389 2.58 3.73 20.12
C ALA A 389 2.27 5.14 20.68
N PRO A 390 1.10 5.72 20.37
CA PRO A 390 0.65 6.96 21.02
C PRO A 390 0.59 6.80 22.54
N LEU A 391 1.10 7.79 23.29
CA LEU A 391 1.10 7.77 24.76
C LEU A 391 -0.30 7.55 25.35
N SER A 392 -1.33 8.09 24.70
CA SER A 392 -2.75 7.90 25.05
C SER A 392 -3.19 6.44 25.10
N TRP A 393 -2.46 5.50 24.48
CA TRP A 393 -2.81 4.08 24.54
C TRP A 393 -2.62 3.51 25.95
N ARG A 394 -1.80 4.12 26.82
CA ARG A 394 -1.64 3.67 28.21
C ARG A 394 -2.95 3.68 28.99
N ASP A 395 -3.76 4.71 28.77
CA ASP A 395 -5.07 4.86 29.42
C ASP A 395 -6.11 3.85 28.90
N HIS A 396 -5.92 3.35 27.68
CA HIS A 396 -6.82 2.42 27.00
C HIS A 396 -6.36 0.96 27.07
N CYS A 397 -5.13 0.71 27.52
CA CYS A 397 -4.50 -0.61 27.63
C CYS A 397 -4.03 -0.86 29.07
N PRO A 398 -4.94 -0.96 30.06
CA PRO A 398 -4.58 -1.34 31.42
C PRO A 398 -4.01 -2.77 31.46
N THR A 399 -3.49 -3.17 32.62
CA THR A 399 -3.04 -4.56 32.87
C THR A 399 -4.15 -5.54 32.51
N GLY A 400 -3.93 -6.34 31.45
CA GLY A 400 -4.90 -7.32 30.95
C GLY A 400 -5.39 -7.14 29.51
N HIS A 401 -5.01 -6.06 28.80
CA HIS A 401 -5.38 -5.95 27.38
C HIS A 401 -4.66 -7.04 26.53
N PRO A 402 -5.38 -7.76 25.63
CA PRO A 402 -4.97 -9.08 25.13
C PRO A 402 -3.70 -9.09 24.27
N PHE A 403 -3.38 -7.99 23.60
CA PHE A 403 -2.23 -7.88 22.69
C PHE A 403 -1.11 -6.99 23.23
N ILE A 404 -1.47 -5.92 23.93
CA ILE A 404 -0.57 -4.87 24.40
C ILE A 404 -1.15 -4.37 25.71
N HIS A 405 -0.37 -4.34 26.79
CA HIS A 405 -0.80 -3.84 28.08
C HIS A 405 0.25 -2.92 28.68
N THR A 406 -0.15 -2.11 29.65
CA THR A 406 0.77 -1.28 30.43
C THR A 406 1.46 -2.12 31.51
N HIS A 407 2.79 -2.16 31.48
CA HIS A 407 3.58 -2.89 32.47
C HIS A 407 3.47 -2.21 33.85
N PRO A 408 3.11 -2.94 34.92
CA PRO A 408 2.75 -2.34 36.20
C PRO A 408 3.90 -1.60 36.88
N ALA A 409 5.15 -2.08 36.73
CA ALA A 409 6.31 -1.46 37.40
C ALA A 409 6.92 -0.29 36.63
N THR A 410 6.79 -0.25 35.30
CA THR A 410 7.51 0.71 34.45
C THR A 410 6.57 1.70 33.75
N SER A 411 5.25 1.47 33.82
CA SER A 411 4.23 2.22 33.09
C SER A 411 4.48 2.30 31.57
N LYS A 412 5.31 1.40 31.02
CA LYS A 412 5.56 1.27 29.59
C LYS A 412 4.58 0.28 28.97
N LEU A 413 4.21 0.52 27.72
CA LEU A 413 3.44 -0.47 26.95
C LEU A 413 4.35 -1.66 26.63
N VAL A 414 3.81 -2.87 26.73
CA VAL A 414 4.50 -4.12 26.41
C VAL A 414 3.54 -5.05 25.68
N VAL A 415 4.08 -5.88 24.79
CA VAL A 415 3.29 -6.89 24.07
C VAL A 415 2.94 -8.03 25.02
N HIS A 416 1.67 -8.42 25.02
CA HIS A 416 1.21 -9.64 25.66
C HIS A 416 1.20 -10.77 24.62
N CYS A 417 2.27 -11.58 24.59
CA CYS A 417 2.33 -12.77 23.76
C CYS A 417 2.04 -14.01 24.62
N PRO A 418 0.85 -14.63 24.51
CA PRO A 418 0.48 -15.78 25.34
C PRO A 418 1.47 -16.96 25.20
N GLU A 419 2.06 -17.13 24.01
CA GLU A 419 3.03 -18.20 23.74
C GLU A 419 4.38 -17.98 24.46
N ALA A 420 4.77 -16.73 24.69
CA ALA A 420 5.98 -16.41 25.44
C ALA A 420 5.80 -16.60 26.95
N VAL A 421 4.58 -16.39 27.46
CA VAL A 421 4.23 -16.59 28.88
C VAL A 421 4.22 -18.08 29.24
N ALA A 422 3.78 -18.95 28.33
CA ALA A 422 3.79 -20.41 28.53
C ALA A 422 5.20 -21.05 28.50
N ALA A 423 6.19 -20.36 27.92
CA ALA A 423 7.57 -20.85 27.79
C ALA A 423 8.50 -20.39 28.93
N ALA A 424 8.06 -19.47 29.79
CA ALA A 424 8.83 -19.06 30.96
C ALA A 424 8.78 -20.18 32.03
N PRO A 425 9.93 -20.66 32.56
CA PRO A 425 9.89 -21.61 33.67
C PRO A 425 9.16 -20.99 34.86
N PRO A 426 8.38 -21.76 35.63
CA PRO A 426 7.76 -21.24 36.84
C PRO A 426 8.88 -20.73 37.75
N ASN A 427 8.85 -19.43 38.07
CA ASN A 427 9.77 -18.85 39.04
C ASN A 427 9.68 -19.68 40.33
N ALA A 428 10.81 -20.29 40.72
CA ALA A 428 10.96 -20.89 42.03
C ALA A 428 10.74 -19.78 43.08
N ALA A 429 9.75 -20.01 43.95
CA ALA A 429 9.48 -19.17 45.11
C ALA A 429 10.64 -19.17 46.10
#